data_AF-A0A921L6N4-F1
#
_entry.id   AF-A0A921L6N4-F1
#
_cell.length_a   1.000
_cell.length_b   1.000
_cell.length_c   1.000
_cell.angle_alpha   90.00
_cell.angle_beta   90.00
_cell.angle_gamma   90.00
#
_symmetry.space_group_name_H-M   'P 1'
#
loop_
_entity.id
_entity.type
_entity.pdbx_description
1 polymer ?
#
loop_
_entity_poly.entity_id
_entity_poly.type
_entity_poly.pdbx_seq_one_letter_code
_entity_poly.pdbx_strand_id
1 'polypeptide(L)'
;MSEITLLIAVIALALWPVVLFALRFLRERQKRLEYIERMTKDEQDEVTTKDLVISVLKKIGCQPKVNEENHITFKYQGDDFYIAAEEENRFIMIWNPWWGSINADNEALPYLKEIINLANVNSLVTTVYMADEDEKTIGLHSRCHTFFSPREGELEEHMKMLLDYFFDMHNVIKDNMNQLGQAAINEEEKKERVKVKGFSAYKDNTMPIEAKKEEEKKK
;
A
#
# COMPACT_ATOMS: atom_id res chain seq x y z
N MET A 1 -31.00 52.88 31.32
CA MET A 1 -30.64 51.57 31.91
C MET A 1 -31.83 50.60 31.93
N SER A 2 -33.00 50.99 32.47
CA SER A 2 -34.20 50.12 32.59
C SER A 2 -34.81 49.60 31.26
N GLU A 3 -34.92 50.43 30.23
CA GLU A 3 -35.62 50.03 28.98
C GLU A 3 -34.84 49.01 28.15
N ILE A 4 -33.52 49.17 28.04
CA ILE A 4 -32.65 48.24 27.31
C ILE A 4 -32.68 46.86 28.01
N THR A 5 -32.65 46.82 29.34
CA THR A 5 -32.74 45.56 30.10
C THR A 5 -34.10 44.87 29.91
N LEU A 6 -35.18 45.64 29.79
CA LEU A 6 -36.53 45.11 29.61
C LEU A 6 -36.71 44.55 28.19
N LEU A 7 -36.16 45.21 27.17
CA LEU A 7 -36.13 44.71 25.79
C LEU A 7 -35.35 43.39 25.68
N ILE A 8 -34.17 43.30 26.32
CA ILE A 8 -33.36 42.07 26.36
C ILE A 8 -34.13 40.93 27.04
N ALA A 9 -34.84 41.20 28.14
CA ALA A 9 -35.63 40.20 28.86
C ALA A 9 -36.78 39.64 28.01
N VAL A 10 -37.47 40.49 27.24
CA VAL A 10 -38.55 40.07 26.33
C VAL A 10 -38.01 39.21 25.18
N ILE A 11 -36.88 39.59 24.60
CA ILE A 11 -36.22 38.80 23.53
C ILE A 11 -35.77 37.44 24.08
N ALA A 12 -35.17 37.41 25.28
CA ALA A 12 -34.74 36.17 25.91
C ALA A 12 -35.91 35.21 26.20
N LEU A 13 -37.04 35.74 26.69
CA LEU A 13 -38.27 34.95 26.93
C LEU A 13 -38.88 34.41 25.64
N ALA A 14 -38.83 35.18 24.55
CA ALA A 14 -39.35 34.75 23.25
C ALA A 14 -38.44 33.70 22.57
N LEU A 15 -37.12 33.80 22.73
CA LEU A 15 -36.15 32.90 22.09
C LEU A 15 -35.90 31.61 22.87
N TRP A 16 -36.05 31.62 24.20
CA TRP A 16 -35.80 30.45 25.07
C TRP A 16 -36.53 29.16 24.63
N PRO A 17 -37.84 29.18 24.30
CA PRO A 17 -38.55 27.98 23.85
C PRO A 17 -37.99 27.41 22.54
N VAL A 18 -37.58 28.29 21.62
CA VAL A 18 -36.99 27.92 20.32
C VAL A 18 -35.61 27.30 20.54
N VAL A 19 -34.80 27.89 21.42
CA VAL A 19 -33.49 27.35 21.80
C VAL A 19 -33.63 26.00 22.49
N LEU A 20 -34.57 25.85 23.44
CA LEU A 20 -34.86 24.57 24.08
C LEU A 20 -35.32 23.51 23.07
N PHE A 21 -36.19 23.87 22.14
CA PHE A 21 -36.65 22.97 21.09
C PHE A 21 -35.50 22.54 20.19
N ALA A 22 -34.64 23.47 19.77
CA ALA A 22 -33.44 23.18 18.98
C ALA A 22 -32.48 22.25 19.73
N LEU A 23 -32.22 22.51 21.02
CA LEU A 23 -31.37 21.64 21.86
C LEU A 23 -31.96 20.23 21.99
N ARG A 24 -33.28 20.12 22.16
CA ARG A 24 -33.97 18.82 22.25
C ARG A 24 -33.89 18.06 20.94
N PHE A 25 -34.11 18.75 19.82
CA PHE A 25 -34.00 18.19 18.47
C PHE A 25 -32.58 17.73 18.14
N LEU A 26 -31.56 18.51 18.51
CA LEU A 26 -30.15 18.11 18.34
C LEU A 26 -29.80 16.88 19.19
N ARG A 27 -30.26 16.81 20.44
CA ARG A 27 -30.10 15.60 21.28
C ARG A 27 -30.79 14.37 20.68
N GLU A 28 -32.01 14.53 20.17
CA GLU A 28 -32.73 13.42 19.53
C GLU A 28 -32.05 12.97 18.24
N ARG A 29 -31.49 13.90 17.46
CA ARG A 29 -30.65 13.57 16.30
C ARG A 29 -29.38 12.84 16.70
N GLN A 30 -28.68 13.30 17.74
CA GLN A 30 -27.51 12.59 18.28
C GLN A 30 -27.87 11.17 18.71
N LYS A 31 -28.96 11.00 19.47
CA LYS A 31 -29.44 9.66 19.87
C LYS A 31 -29.81 8.77 18.69
N ARG A 32 -30.44 9.33 17.64
CA ARG A 32 -30.73 8.57 16.42
C ARG A 32 -29.45 8.18 15.67
N LEU A 33 -28.47 9.07 15.58
CA LEU A 33 -27.18 8.77 14.98
C LEU A 33 -26.44 7.68 15.76
N GLU A 34 -26.34 7.81 17.08
CA GLU A 34 -25.74 6.78 17.96
C GLU A 34 -26.47 5.44 17.86
N TYR A 35 -27.81 5.46 17.73
CA TYR A 35 -28.61 4.26 17.55
C TYR A 35 -28.38 3.60 16.18
N ILE A 36 -28.34 4.40 15.10
CA ILE A 36 -28.03 3.92 13.75
C ILE A 36 -26.62 3.35 13.74
N GLU A 37 -25.64 4.07 14.28
CA GLU A 37 -24.25 3.63 14.39
C GLU A 37 -24.17 2.28 15.10
N ARG A 38 -24.85 2.13 16.24
CA ARG A 38 -24.91 0.87 16.99
C ARG A 38 -25.60 -0.27 16.23
N MET A 39 -26.61 0.04 15.41
CA MET A 39 -27.29 -0.95 14.57
C MET A 39 -26.45 -1.35 13.34
N THR A 40 -25.56 -0.47 12.88
CA THR A 40 -24.68 -0.70 11.72
C THR A 40 -23.28 -1.20 12.10
N LYS A 41 -22.92 -1.13 13.38
CA LYS A 41 -21.63 -1.56 13.92
C LYS A 41 -21.67 -3.07 14.14
N ASP A 42 -20.81 -3.78 13.43
CA ASP A 42 -20.63 -5.24 13.55
C ASP A 42 -19.56 -5.53 14.62
N GLU A 43 -19.62 -6.69 15.29
CA GLU A 43 -18.54 -7.18 16.17
C GLU A 43 -17.21 -7.25 15.41
N GLN A 44 -17.25 -7.50 14.09
CA GLN A 44 -16.07 -7.51 13.23
C GLN A 44 -15.42 -6.12 13.04
N ASP A 45 -16.17 -5.02 13.25
CA ASP A 45 -15.59 -3.68 13.20
C ASP A 45 -14.69 -3.38 14.39
N GLU A 46 -14.83 -4.11 15.51
CA GLU A 46 -13.97 -3.97 16.70
C GLU A 46 -12.64 -4.72 16.56
N VAL A 47 -12.54 -5.66 15.62
CA VAL A 47 -11.30 -6.40 15.36
C VAL A 47 -10.31 -5.50 14.64
N THR A 48 -9.09 -5.39 15.19
CA THR A 48 -8.01 -4.62 14.58
C THR A 48 -7.61 -5.22 13.21
N THR A 49 -7.14 -4.39 12.28
CA THR A 49 -6.64 -4.87 10.96
C THR A 49 -5.57 -5.95 11.15
N LYS A 50 -4.71 -5.78 12.14
CA LYS A 50 -3.65 -6.71 12.49
C LYS A 50 -4.19 -8.07 12.95
N ASP A 51 -5.14 -8.08 13.89
CA ASP A 51 -5.73 -9.33 14.40
C ASP A 51 -6.52 -10.07 13.30
N LEU A 52 -7.19 -9.30 12.42
CA LEU A 52 -7.85 -9.85 11.25
C LEU A 52 -6.86 -10.60 10.35
N VAL A 53 -5.76 -9.94 9.95
CA VAL A 53 -4.71 -10.58 9.11
C VAL A 53 -4.14 -11.81 9.80
N ILE A 54 -3.79 -11.73 11.09
CA ILE A 54 -3.27 -12.88 11.85
C ILE A 54 -4.26 -14.05 11.83
N SER A 55 -5.55 -13.77 12.00
CA SER A 55 -6.59 -14.80 11.99
C SER A 55 -6.69 -15.49 10.63
N VAL A 56 -6.69 -14.71 9.54
CA VAL A 56 -6.78 -15.22 8.17
C VAL A 56 -5.53 -16.03 7.81
N LEU A 57 -4.33 -15.53 8.13
CA LEU A 57 -3.07 -16.24 7.92
C LEU A 57 -3.05 -17.61 8.62
N LYS A 58 -3.53 -17.69 9.86
CA LYS A 58 -3.66 -18.97 10.57
C LYS A 58 -4.63 -19.92 9.89
N LYS A 59 -5.79 -19.42 9.42
CA LYS A 59 -6.79 -20.24 8.72
C LYS A 59 -6.29 -20.78 7.38
N ILE A 60 -5.45 -20.04 6.66
CA ILE A 60 -4.80 -20.54 5.43
C ILE A 60 -3.59 -21.44 5.69
N GLY A 61 -3.29 -21.75 6.96
CA GLY A 61 -2.23 -22.69 7.35
C GLY A 61 -0.85 -22.07 7.62
N CYS A 62 -0.75 -20.74 7.65
CA CYS A 62 0.49 -20.05 8.01
C CYS A 62 0.69 -19.99 9.53
N GLN A 63 1.94 -19.78 9.96
CA GLN A 63 2.30 -19.58 11.37
C GLN A 63 2.80 -18.15 11.60
N PRO A 64 1.91 -17.14 11.63
CA PRO A 64 2.31 -15.74 11.76
C PRO A 64 2.88 -15.42 13.14
N LYS A 65 3.93 -14.61 13.17
CA LYS A 65 4.55 -14.02 14.36
C LYS A 65 4.59 -12.51 14.23
N VAL A 66 4.67 -11.80 15.35
CA VAL A 66 4.85 -10.34 15.36
C VAL A 66 6.30 -10.06 15.73
N ASN A 67 7.00 -9.25 14.94
CA ASN A 67 8.38 -8.84 15.22
C ASN A 67 8.44 -7.58 16.11
N GLU A 68 9.64 -7.11 16.41
CA GLU A 68 9.88 -5.92 17.25
C GLU A 68 9.32 -4.63 16.64
N GLU A 69 9.21 -4.57 15.30
CA GLU A 69 8.66 -3.44 14.54
C GLU A 69 7.13 -3.53 14.38
N ASN A 70 6.46 -4.42 15.13
CA ASN A 70 5.02 -4.63 15.06
C ASN A 70 4.51 -5.24 13.73
N HIS A 71 5.40 -5.67 12.83
CA HIS A 71 5.08 -6.34 11.58
C HIS A 71 4.74 -7.82 11.78
N ILE A 72 3.77 -8.33 11.01
CA ILE A 72 3.37 -9.74 11.02
C ILE A 72 4.27 -10.51 10.05
N THR A 73 5.18 -11.33 10.55
CA THR A 73 6.08 -12.17 9.75
C THR A 73 5.56 -13.60 9.64
N PHE A 74 5.68 -14.21 8.46
CA PHE A 74 5.23 -15.59 8.20
C PHE A 74 5.93 -16.17 6.97
N LYS A 75 5.78 -17.49 6.80
CA LYS A 75 6.18 -18.19 5.58
C LYS A 75 4.96 -18.62 4.79
N TYR A 76 5.01 -18.47 3.48
CA TYR A 76 3.98 -18.97 2.56
C TYR A 76 4.66 -19.57 1.33
N GLN A 77 4.33 -20.82 1.01
CA GLN A 77 4.97 -21.62 -0.05
C GLN A 77 6.51 -21.70 0.01
N GLY A 78 7.11 -21.51 1.19
CA GLY A 78 8.55 -21.58 1.42
C GLY A 78 9.23 -20.21 1.54
N ASP A 79 8.60 -19.18 0.98
CA ASP A 79 9.12 -17.81 0.98
C ASP A 79 8.76 -17.05 2.26
N ASP A 80 9.63 -16.14 2.66
CA ASP A 80 9.41 -15.23 3.79
C ASP A 80 8.59 -14.01 3.37
N PHE A 81 7.60 -13.68 4.20
CA PHE A 81 6.74 -12.52 4.04
C PHE A 81 6.67 -11.74 5.34
N TYR A 82 6.42 -10.44 5.22
CA TYR A 82 5.91 -9.65 6.33
C TYR A 82 4.78 -8.73 5.90
N ILE A 83 3.87 -8.44 6.84
CA ILE A 83 2.76 -7.52 6.64
C ILE A 83 2.84 -6.43 7.71
N ALA A 84 2.89 -5.17 7.27
CA ALA A 84 2.62 -4.02 8.12
C ALA A 84 1.13 -3.66 7.99
N ALA A 85 0.40 -3.65 9.11
CA ALA A 85 -0.99 -3.23 9.14
C ALA A 85 -1.06 -1.81 9.70
N GLU A 86 -1.75 -0.92 9.00
CA GLU A 86 -2.00 0.45 9.46
C GLU A 86 -2.91 0.43 10.70
N GLU A 87 -2.63 1.29 11.69
CA GLU A 87 -3.39 1.32 12.95
C GLU A 87 -4.73 2.04 12.81
N GLU A 88 -4.77 3.12 12.04
CA GLU A 88 -5.95 4.01 11.92
C GLU A 88 -6.90 3.61 10.80
N ASN A 89 -6.47 2.72 9.90
CA ASN A 89 -7.24 2.34 8.72
C ASN A 89 -7.08 0.84 8.39
N ARG A 90 -7.80 0.38 7.37
CA ARG A 90 -7.83 -1.03 6.97
C ARG A 90 -6.83 -1.38 5.87
N PHE A 91 -5.82 -0.54 5.63
CA PHE A 91 -4.78 -0.86 4.66
C PHE A 91 -3.69 -1.74 5.27
N ILE A 92 -3.16 -2.63 4.44
CA ILE A 92 -2.04 -3.50 4.75
C ILE A 92 -0.97 -3.38 3.67
N MET A 93 0.28 -3.44 4.09
CA MET A 93 1.45 -3.49 3.23
C MET A 93 2.06 -4.88 3.32
N ILE A 94 1.90 -5.67 2.26
CA ILE A 94 2.50 -7.00 2.16
C ILE A 94 3.86 -6.86 1.48
N TRP A 95 4.88 -7.46 2.07
CA TRP A 95 6.23 -7.52 1.54
C TRP A 95 6.73 -8.94 1.44
N ASN A 96 7.42 -9.22 0.34
CA ASN A 96 8.24 -10.40 0.15
C ASN A 96 9.65 -9.93 -0.15
N PRO A 97 10.50 -9.79 0.88
CA PRO A 97 11.83 -9.27 0.73
C PRO A 97 12.78 -10.32 0.16
N TRP A 98 13.79 -9.86 -0.58
CA TRP A 98 14.95 -10.66 -0.97
C TRP A 98 14.64 -11.99 -1.68
N TRP A 99 13.61 -12.00 -2.52
CA TRP A 99 13.20 -13.20 -3.28
C TRP A 99 14.12 -13.49 -4.47
N GLY A 100 14.95 -12.51 -4.86
CA GLY A 100 15.94 -12.64 -5.93
C GLY A 100 17.08 -11.64 -5.75
N SER A 101 18.19 -11.87 -6.43
CA SER A 101 19.33 -10.96 -6.41
C SER A 101 20.16 -11.05 -7.69
N ILE A 102 20.98 -10.02 -7.93
CA ILE A 102 21.93 -9.94 -9.02
C ILE A 102 23.15 -9.15 -8.56
N ASN A 103 24.34 -9.47 -9.08
CA ASN A 103 25.52 -8.63 -8.82
C ASN A 103 25.36 -7.26 -9.51
N ALA A 104 25.81 -6.21 -8.85
CA ALA A 104 25.83 -4.83 -9.36
C ALA A 104 26.66 -4.69 -10.65
N ASP A 105 27.69 -5.53 -10.81
CA ASP A 105 28.56 -5.54 -12.01
C ASP A 105 28.01 -6.41 -13.17
N ASN A 106 26.87 -7.08 -12.98
CA ASN A 106 26.34 -7.98 -13.97
C ASN A 106 25.78 -7.22 -15.19
N GLU A 107 26.23 -7.59 -16.39
CA GLU A 107 25.82 -6.97 -17.66
C GLU A 107 24.30 -7.04 -17.91
N ALA A 108 23.59 -7.97 -17.27
CA ALA A 108 22.15 -8.11 -17.38
C ALA A 108 21.35 -7.16 -16.46
N LEU A 109 22.00 -6.47 -15.51
CA LEU A 109 21.33 -5.57 -14.56
C LEU A 109 20.51 -4.45 -15.24
N PRO A 110 20.98 -3.75 -16.29
CA PRO A 110 20.17 -2.77 -16.99
C PRO A 110 18.90 -3.37 -17.60
N TYR A 111 18.97 -4.60 -18.12
CA TYR A 111 17.83 -5.29 -18.70
C TYR A 111 16.83 -5.75 -17.66
N LEU A 112 17.32 -6.24 -16.51
CA LEU A 112 16.48 -6.57 -15.37
C LEU A 112 15.67 -5.37 -14.91
N LYS A 113 16.29 -4.18 -14.82
CA LYS A 113 15.59 -2.94 -14.44
C LYS A 113 14.48 -2.57 -15.44
N GLU A 114 14.73 -2.71 -16.74
CA GLU A 114 13.71 -2.50 -17.78
C GLU A 114 12.56 -3.50 -17.67
N ILE A 115 12.87 -4.79 -17.47
CA ILE A 115 11.86 -5.85 -17.29
C ILE A 115 11.01 -5.59 -16.05
N ILE A 116 11.62 -5.26 -14.91
CA ILE A 116 10.91 -4.92 -13.68
C ILE A 116 9.94 -3.76 -13.93
N ASN A 117 10.40 -2.70 -14.60
CA ASN A 117 9.54 -1.56 -14.92
C ASN A 117 8.35 -1.95 -15.80
N LEU A 118 8.58 -2.77 -16.83
CA LEU A 118 7.50 -3.25 -17.72
C LEU A 118 6.51 -4.15 -16.99
N ALA A 119 6.99 -5.04 -16.13
CA ALA A 119 6.16 -5.92 -15.32
C ALA A 119 5.31 -5.12 -14.32
N ASN A 120 5.92 -4.11 -13.67
CA ASN A 120 5.24 -3.25 -12.68
C ASN A 120 4.07 -2.45 -13.28
N VAL A 121 4.11 -2.12 -14.57
CA VAL A 121 3.04 -1.31 -15.22
C VAL A 121 1.69 -2.03 -15.22
N ASN A 122 1.68 -3.37 -15.25
CA ASN A 122 0.46 -4.17 -15.42
C ASN A 122 0.17 -5.07 -14.21
N SER A 123 0.82 -4.83 -13.07
CA SER A 123 0.74 -5.72 -11.90
C SER A 123 0.25 -4.99 -10.65
N LEU A 124 -0.50 -5.70 -9.82
CA LEU A 124 -0.85 -5.28 -8.47
C LEU A 124 0.36 -5.25 -7.53
N VAL A 125 1.30 -6.18 -7.74
CA VAL A 125 2.53 -6.31 -6.97
C VAL A 125 3.63 -5.51 -7.65
N THR A 126 4.27 -4.60 -6.92
CA THR A 126 5.42 -3.86 -7.43
C THR A 126 6.71 -4.51 -6.94
N THR A 127 7.60 -4.83 -7.87
CA THR A 127 8.99 -5.19 -7.56
C THR A 127 9.86 -3.94 -7.53
N VAL A 128 10.65 -3.81 -6.47
CA VAL A 128 11.70 -2.81 -6.30
C VAL A 128 13.05 -3.51 -6.12
N TYR A 129 14.13 -2.78 -6.37
CA TYR A 129 15.48 -3.28 -6.16
C TYR A 129 16.25 -2.34 -5.22
N MET A 130 17.08 -2.91 -4.34
CA MET A 130 17.91 -2.16 -3.40
C MET A 130 19.31 -2.78 -3.35
N ALA A 131 20.33 -1.93 -3.24
CA ALA A 131 21.70 -2.40 -3.03
C ALA A 131 21.86 -2.89 -1.59
N ASP A 132 22.63 -3.96 -1.41
CA ASP A 132 23.06 -4.45 -0.11
C ASP A 132 24.08 -3.48 0.53
N GLU A 133 24.41 -3.68 1.80
CA GLU A 133 25.39 -2.85 2.54
C GLU A 133 26.75 -2.76 1.85
N ASP A 134 27.15 -3.81 1.12
CA ASP A 134 28.41 -3.87 0.39
C ASP A 134 28.35 -3.28 -1.03
N GLU A 135 27.15 -2.85 -1.46
CA GLU A 135 26.80 -2.36 -2.80
C GLU A 135 27.15 -3.28 -3.97
N LYS A 136 27.59 -4.52 -3.69
CA LYS A 136 27.93 -5.52 -4.73
C LYS A 136 26.73 -6.33 -5.13
N THR A 137 25.79 -6.52 -4.22
CA THR A 137 24.58 -7.29 -4.50
C THR A 137 23.38 -6.36 -4.56
N ILE A 138 22.59 -6.49 -5.61
CA ILE A 138 21.28 -5.86 -5.73
C ILE A 138 20.23 -6.91 -5.39
N GLY A 139 19.50 -6.68 -4.30
CA GLY A 139 18.36 -7.50 -3.89
C GLY A 139 17.06 -7.04 -4.54
N LEU A 140 16.21 -7.99 -4.89
CA LEU A 140 14.86 -7.76 -5.39
C LEU A 140 13.84 -8.00 -4.28
N HIS A 141 12.90 -7.08 -4.16
CA HIS A 141 11.85 -7.12 -3.15
C HIS A 141 10.52 -6.83 -3.83
N SER A 142 9.48 -7.56 -3.46
CA SER A 142 8.13 -7.30 -3.96
C SER A 142 7.25 -6.75 -2.84
N ARG A 143 6.35 -5.83 -3.19
CA ARG A 143 5.36 -5.28 -2.26
C ARG A 143 3.99 -5.10 -2.90
N CYS A 144 2.96 -5.14 -2.06
CA CYS A 144 1.59 -4.79 -2.39
C CYS A 144 1.00 -3.93 -1.27
N HIS A 145 0.42 -2.78 -1.63
CA HIS A 145 -0.37 -1.96 -0.70
C HIS A 145 -1.83 -2.11 -1.06
N THR A 146 -2.63 -2.67 -0.16
CA THR A 146 -4.02 -2.97 -0.45
C THR A 146 -4.91 -2.77 0.77
N PHE A 147 -6.20 -2.61 0.50
CA PHE A 147 -7.23 -2.56 1.52
C PHE A 147 -7.59 -3.99 1.94
N PHE A 148 -7.79 -4.21 3.24
CA PHE A 148 -8.13 -5.52 3.80
C PHE A 148 -9.10 -5.35 4.97
N SER A 149 -10.38 -5.55 4.68
CA SER A 149 -11.49 -5.30 5.59
C SER A 149 -12.29 -6.57 5.82
N PRO A 150 -12.84 -6.79 7.03
CA PRO A 150 -13.60 -8.00 7.33
C PRO A 150 -14.91 -8.12 6.53
N ARG A 151 -15.36 -7.02 5.92
CA ARG A 151 -16.58 -6.95 5.10
C ARG A 151 -16.36 -7.39 3.64
N GLU A 152 -15.11 -7.55 3.22
CA GLU A 152 -14.81 -8.13 1.90
C GLU A 152 -14.99 -9.64 1.95
N GLY A 153 -15.48 -10.24 0.85
CA GLY A 153 -16.02 -11.62 0.77
C GLY A 153 -15.19 -12.74 1.42
N GLU A 154 -14.67 -13.67 0.62
CA GLU A 154 -13.90 -14.80 1.17
C GLU A 154 -12.46 -14.35 1.47
N LEU A 155 -12.22 -13.91 2.72
CA LEU A 155 -10.93 -13.32 3.14
C LEU A 155 -9.75 -14.29 3.00
N GLU A 156 -9.97 -15.58 3.26
CA GLU A 156 -8.94 -16.61 3.10
C GLU A 156 -8.51 -16.76 1.63
N GLU A 157 -9.47 -16.73 0.71
CA GLU A 157 -9.19 -16.77 -0.74
C GLU A 157 -8.57 -15.46 -1.21
N HIS A 158 -9.04 -14.32 -0.73
CA HIS A 158 -8.47 -13.01 -1.04
C HIS A 158 -6.99 -12.93 -0.60
N MET A 159 -6.67 -13.33 0.63
CA MET A 159 -5.29 -13.35 1.11
C MET A 159 -4.40 -14.28 0.29
N LYS A 160 -4.88 -15.49 -0.05
CA LYS A 160 -4.12 -16.41 -0.93
C LYS A 160 -3.87 -15.80 -2.30
N MET A 161 -4.90 -15.23 -2.92
CA MET A 161 -4.78 -14.55 -4.20
C MET A 161 -3.75 -13.41 -4.15
N LEU A 162 -3.77 -12.58 -3.10
CA LEU A 162 -2.78 -11.51 -2.92
C LEU A 162 -1.36 -12.06 -2.82
N LEU A 163 -1.14 -13.16 -2.09
CA LEU A 163 0.17 -13.78 -1.92
C LEU A 163 0.63 -14.49 -3.21
N ASP A 164 -0.27 -15.17 -3.91
CA ASP A 164 0.02 -15.88 -5.16
C ASP A 164 0.46 -14.91 -6.26
N TYR A 165 -0.10 -13.69 -6.31
CA TYR A 165 0.34 -12.64 -7.22
C TYR A 165 1.82 -12.24 -7.07
N PHE A 166 2.44 -12.46 -5.90
CA PHE A 166 3.88 -12.22 -5.76
C PHE A 166 4.67 -13.21 -6.61
N PHE A 167 4.30 -14.49 -6.58
CA PHE A 167 4.97 -15.52 -7.37
C PHE A 167 4.71 -15.36 -8.87
N ASP A 168 3.49 -14.97 -9.26
CA ASP A 168 3.20 -14.64 -10.66
C ASP A 168 4.12 -13.51 -11.15
N MET A 169 4.30 -12.47 -10.35
CA MET A 169 5.21 -11.37 -10.66
C MET A 169 6.67 -11.83 -10.75
N HIS A 170 7.13 -12.69 -9.83
CA HIS A 170 8.47 -13.26 -9.90
C HIS A 170 8.68 -14.07 -11.18
N ASN A 171 7.69 -14.89 -11.55
CA ASN A 171 7.75 -15.74 -12.73
C ASN A 171 7.79 -14.89 -14.01
N VAL A 172 6.97 -13.83 -14.10
CA VAL A 172 7.03 -12.89 -15.23
C VAL A 172 8.42 -12.27 -15.37
N ILE A 173 9.05 -11.86 -14.26
CA ILE A 173 10.40 -11.28 -14.30
C ILE A 173 11.45 -12.34 -14.70
N LYS A 174 11.40 -13.54 -14.08
CA LYS A 174 12.33 -14.65 -14.36
C LYS A 174 12.22 -15.11 -15.81
N ASP A 175 11.01 -15.30 -16.32
CA ASP A 175 10.77 -15.77 -17.69
C ASP A 175 11.24 -14.75 -18.72
N ASN A 176 10.98 -13.46 -18.51
CA ASN A 176 11.50 -12.41 -19.39
C ASN A 176 13.03 -12.33 -19.38
N MET A 177 13.68 -12.53 -18.22
CA MET A 177 15.14 -12.59 -18.14
C MET A 177 15.70 -13.82 -18.87
N ASN A 178 15.06 -14.98 -18.73
CA ASN A 178 15.45 -16.21 -19.42
C ASN A 178 15.29 -16.09 -20.93
N GLN A 179 14.20 -15.49 -21.40
CA GLN A 179 13.97 -15.23 -22.83
C GLN A 179 15.04 -14.29 -23.41
N LEU A 180 15.43 -13.23 -22.68
CA LEU A 180 16.53 -12.37 -23.11
C LEU A 180 17.86 -13.12 -23.17
N GLY A 181 18.14 -14.00 -22.20
CA GLY A 181 19.33 -14.84 -22.21
C GLY A 181 19.37 -15.78 -23.43
N GLN A 182 18.23 -16.42 -23.75
CA GLN A 182 18.10 -17.29 -24.92
C GLN A 182 18.16 -16.52 -26.24
N ALA A 183 17.57 -15.32 -26.31
CA ALA A 183 17.64 -14.45 -27.48
C ALA A 183 19.06 -13.91 -27.71
N ALA A 184 19.80 -13.56 -26.65
CA ALA A 184 21.20 -13.13 -26.74
C ALA A 184 22.14 -14.25 -27.23
N ILE A 185 21.83 -15.52 -26.94
CA ILE A 185 22.54 -16.69 -27.50
C ILE A 185 22.23 -16.88 -28.99
N ASN A 186 21.05 -16.42 -29.45
CA ASN A 186 20.59 -16.59 -30.83
C ASN A 186 20.79 -15.35 -31.73
N GLU A 187 21.05 -14.17 -31.17
CA GLU A 187 21.13 -12.88 -31.90
C GLU A 187 22.46 -12.15 -31.67
N GLU A 188 23.56 -12.71 -32.18
CA GLU A 188 24.70 -11.88 -32.63
C GLU A 188 24.33 -11.01 -33.86
N GLU A 189 23.11 -11.09 -34.38
CA GLU A 189 22.64 -10.28 -35.52
C GLU A 189 21.26 -9.66 -35.30
N LYS A 190 21.28 -8.35 -34.96
CA LYS A 190 20.32 -7.27 -35.30
C LYS A 190 19.77 -6.49 -34.10
N LYS A 191 20.30 -5.27 -33.93
CA LYS A 191 19.75 -4.23 -33.07
C LYS A 191 18.69 -3.41 -33.82
N GLU A 192 17.46 -3.42 -33.32
CA GLU A 192 16.75 -2.17 -33.00
C GLU A 192 15.61 -2.47 -32.01
N ARG A 193 15.79 -2.11 -30.74
CA ARG A 193 14.77 -2.30 -29.69
C ARG A 193 13.65 -1.29 -29.84
N VAL A 194 12.40 -1.77 -29.82
CA VAL A 194 11.20 -0.94 -29.81
C VAL A 194 11.02 -0.33 -28.41
N LYS A 195 11.09 1.00 -28.32
CA LYS A 195 10.78 1.74 -27.08
C LYS A 195 9.28 1.77 -26.83
N VAL A 196 8.84 1.24 -25.69
CA VAL A 196 7.42 1.26 -25.27
C VAL A 196 7.01 2.69 -24.85
N LYS A 197 6.05 3.29 -25.57
CA LYS A 197 5.49 4.62 -25.30
C LYS A 197 4.39 4.56 -24.21
N GLY A 198 4.74 4.27 -22.96
CA GLY A 198 3.74 4.19 -21.87
C GLY A 198 3.22 5.53 -21.37
N PHE A 199 4.02 6.60 -21.44
CA PHE A 199 3.76 7.84 -20.69
C PHE A 199 4.01 9.15 -21.49
N SER A 200 4.03 9.09 -22.83
CA SER A 200 4.39 10.26 -23.64
C SER A 200 3.40 11.44 -23.55
N ALA A 201 2.17 11.20 -23.09
CA ALA A 201 1.11 12.21 -23.05
C ALA A 201 1.24 13.26 -21.93
N TYR A 202 2.14 13.07 -20.95
CA TYR A 202 2.24 13.93 -19.75
C TYR A 202 3.58 14.65 -19.60
N LYS A 203 4.45 14.59 -20.63
CA LYS A 203 5.82 15.14 -20.55
C LYS A 203 5.88 16.66 -20.42
N ASP A 204 4.87 17.36 -20.93
CA ASP A 204 4.87 18.82 -21.01
C ASP A 204 4.82 19.50 -19.63
N ASN A 205 4.40 18.77 -18.58
CA ASN A 205 4.32 19.27 -17.20
C ASN A 205 5.37 18.67 -16.25
N THR A 206 6.35 17.90 -16.74
CA THR A 206 7.38 17.29 -15.88
C THR A 206 8.56 18.21 -15.66
N MET A 207 8.94 18.47 -14.40
CA MET A 207 10.19 19.15 -14.07
C MET A 207 11.33 18.12 -13.98
N PRO A 208 12.50 18.38 -14.62
CA PRO A 208 13.67 17.52 -14.47
C PRO A 208 14.19 17.55 -13.03
N ILE A 209 14.64 16.39 -12.53
CA ILE A 209 15.32 16.31 -11.24
C ILE A 209 16.76 16.77 -11.45
N GLU A 210 17.09 17.97 -10.96
CA GLU A 210 18.44 18.52 -11.03
C GLU A 210 19.31 17.94 -9.91
N ALA A 211 20.44 17.32 -10.26
CA ALA A 211 21.45 16.96 -9.28
C ALA A 211 22.15 18.25 -8.82
N LYS A 212 21.97 18.65 -7.56
CA LYS A 212 22.76 19.74 -6.97
C LYS A 212 24.22 19.31 -6.98
N LYS A 213 25.04 19.95 -7.80
CA LYS A 213 26.50 19.88 -7.65
C LYS A 213 26.84 20.58 -6.34
N GLU A 214 27.36 19.83 -5.38
CA GLU A 214 28.01 20.44 -4.21
C GLU A 214 29.12 21.35 -4.72
N GLU A 215 28.98 22.65 -4.47
CA GLU A 215 30.05 23.60 -4.71
C GLU A 215 31.20 23.23 -3.77
N GLU A 216 32.27 22.67 -4.33
CA GLU A 216 33.56 22.57 -3.67
C GLU A 216 33.97 23.96 -3.15
N LYS A 217 33.71 24.21 -1.86
CA LYS A 217 34.30 25.32 -1.14
C LYS A 217 35.80 25.05 -1.03
N LYS A 218 36.55 25.49 -2.05
CA LYS A 218 37.98 25.73 -1.93
C LYS A 218 38.22 26.73 -0.78
N LYS A 219 38.89 26.26 0.27
CA LYS A 219 39.64 27.09 1.19
C LYS A 219 41.04 26.52 1.30
#